data_AF-A0A6G0UCT0-F1
#
_entry.id   AF-A0A6G0UCT0-F1
#
_cell.length_a   1.000
_cell.length_b   1.000
_cell.length_c   1.000
_cell.angle_alpha   90.00
_cell.angle_beta   90.00
_cell.angle_gamma   90.00
#
_symmetry.space_group_name_H-M   'P 1'
#
loop_
_entity.id
_entity.type
_entity.pdbx_description
1 polymer ?
#
loop_
_entity_poly.entity_id
_entity_poly.type
_entity_poly.pdbx_seq_one_letter_code
_entity_poly.pdbx_strand_id
1 'polypeptide(L)'
;MFGVLVGAVLFGQLSDLFGRRRIMLICILGMAVFGYLASTSSNLMIFTLLQFGTLFFSGGSSTISYVLLIETIPKKHRVWTTLAISYSPNYIIFATIAYFSQDWRTLLKVISALNIPTFICLWLAYESPRWLVQKGALKEAKETYEKIERWNGSASPERQEILEQLIQREIFLLEKKSRKYYFYHLFYNWNIAKYTITIAFSVFCTAVINYALLFNMEEFSGSIYLNNIVFGAIRYFYNICCGIIDYKYNSIGRKIIHLWATLFIIFMLLIVVIIKAFELNYLLIMNIAVLSATSMLSQLFTVAIVVTGELFPTPIRNVAASFQETSTRFG
;
A
#
# COMPACT_ATOMS: atom_id res chain seq x y z
N MET A 1 1.61 14.37 -3.67
CA MET A 1 2.46 13.45 -2.86
C MET A 1 2.79 13.99 -1.47
N PHE A 2 3.14 15.28 -1.33
CA PHE A 2 3.47 15.86 -0.03
C PHE A 2 2.40 15.64 1.07
N GLY A 3 1.11 15.82 0.74
CA GLY A 3 0.02 15.56 1.70
C GLY A 3 0.04 14.15 2.28
N VAL A 4 0.21 13.13 1.43
CA VAL A 4 0.28 11.71 1.85
C VAL A 4 1.43 11.50 2.84
N LEU A 5 2.60 12.09 2.59
CA LEU A 5 3.78 11.94 3.45
C LEU A 5 3.54 12.52 4.84
N VAL A 6 3.06 13.77 4.91
CA VAL A 6 2.78 14.44 6.19
C VAL A 6 1.66 13.70 6.94
N GLY A 7 0.63 13.27 6.22
CA GLY A 7 -0.50 12.52 6.77
C GLY A 7 -0.11 11.18 7.36
N ALA A 8 0.69 10.39 6.64
CA ALA A 8 1.17 9.09 7.10
C ALA A 8 1.96 9.19 8.42
N VAL A 9 2.84 10.20 8.54
CA VAL A 9 3.64 10.42 9.75
C VAL A 9 2.77 10.84 10.93
N LEU A 10 1.91 11.85 10.75
CA LEU A 10 1.08 12.39 11.83
C LEU A 10 0.02 11.38 12.29
N PHE A 11 -0.76 10.84 11.36
CA PHE A 11 -1.84 9.91 11.71
C PHE A 11 -1.33 8.53 12.14
N GLY A 12 -0.14 8.11 11.67
CA GLY A 12 0.54 6.94 12.22
C GLY A 12 0.72 7.06 13.74
N GLN A 13 1.32 8.16 14.19
CA GLN A 13 1.52 8.43 15.63
C GLN A 13 0.20 8.64 16.38
N LEU A 14 -0.74 9.40 15.81
CA LEU A 14 -2.04 9.62 16.45
C LEU A 14 -2.81 8.32 16.64
N SER A 15 -2.73 7.40 15.68
CA SER A 15 -3.41 6.10 15.78
C SER A 15 -2.81 5.18 16.84
N ASP A 16 -1.50 5.29 17.11
CA ASP A 16 -0.87 4.62 18.26
C ASP A 16 -1.37 5.21 19.60
N LEU A 17 -1.64 6.51 19.64
CA LEU A 17 -2.04 7.21 20.87
C LEU A 17 -3.52 7.06 21.20
N PHE A 18 -4.41 7.29 20.22
CA PHE A 18 -5.85 7.44 20.42
C PHE A 18 -6.70 6.26 19.93
N GLY A 19 -6.09 5.29 19.24
CA GLY A 19 -6.76 4.10 18.72
C GLY A 19 -6.75 4.05 17.19
N ARG A 20 -6.64 2.84 16.63
CA ARG A 20 -6.56 2.63 15.18
C ARG A 20 -7.89 2.96 14.52
N ARG A 21 -8.99 2.38 15.01
CA ARG A 21 -10.33 2.56 14.43
C ARG A 21 -10.78 4.01 14.48
N ARG A 22 -10.63 4.69 15.62
CA ARG A 22 -11.08 6.09 15.80
C ARG A 22 -10.39 7.04 14.83
N ILE A 23 -9.06 6.97 14.74
CA ILE A 23 -8.31 7.85 13.83
C ILE A 23 -8.60 7.50 12.38
N MET A 24 -8.76 6.21 12.04
CA MET A 24 -9.12 5.81 10.69
C MET A 24 -10.51 6.33 10.27
N LEU A 25 -11.49 6.36 11.17
CA LEU A 25 -12.80 6.98 10.92
C LEU A 25 -12.68 8.47 10.62
N ILE A 26 -11.83 9.20 11.38
CA ILE A 26 -11.54 10.63 11.11
C ILE A 26 -10.90 10.81 9.74
N CYS A 27 -9.94 9.95 9.37
CA CYS A 27 -9.32 10.00 8.05
C CYS A 27 -10.33 9.77 6.92
N ILE A 28 -11.20 8.78 7.04
CA ILE A 28 -12.21 8.48 6.01
C ILE A 28 -13.21 9.64 5.87
N LEU A 29 -13.67 10.21 6.99
CA LEU A 29 -14.53 11.41 6.96
C LEU A 29 -13.81 12.59 6.30
N GLY A 30 -12.55 12.84 6.68
CA GLY A 30 -11.74 13.89 6.07
C GLY A 30 -11.60 13.70 4.56
N MET A 31 -11.31 12.48 4.10
CA MET A 31 -11.24 12.17 2.67
C MET A 31 -12.56 12.44 1.95
N ALA A 32 -13.70 12.06 2.54
CA ALA A 32 -15.01 12.29 1.95
C ALA A 32 -15.35 13.78 1.84
N VAL A 33 -15.13 14.55 2.92
CA VAL A 33 -15.45 15.99 2.97
C VAL A 33 -14.54 16.79 2.05
N PHE A 34 -13.21 16.63 2.17
CA PHE A 34 -12.27 17.39 1.34
C PHE A 34 -12.36 16.97 -0.14
N GLY A 35 -12.59 15.69 -0.43
CA GLY A 35 -12.82 15.21 -1.80
C GLY A 35 -14.08 15.79 -2.44
N TYR A 36 -15.18 15.86 -1.68
CA TYR A 36 -16.42 16.47 -2.17
C TYR A 36 -16.25 17.97 -2.40
N LEU A 37 -15.64 18.69 -1.43
CA LEU A 37 -15.35 20.12 -1.58
C LEU A 37 -14.45 20.39 -2.79
N ALA A 38 -13.43 19.55 -3.01
CA ALA A 38 -12.54 19.67 -4.18
C ALA A 38 -13.33 19.59 -5.50
N SER A 39 -14.37 18.76 -5.58
CA SER A 39 -15.23 18.66 -6.76
C SER A 39 -16.02 19.94 -7.09
N THR A 40 -16.25 20.80 -6.09
CA THR A 40 -16.99 22.07 -6.22
C THR A 40 -16.08 23.28 -6.43
N SER A 41 -14.77 23.08 -6.38
CA SER A 41 -13.81 24.18 -6.47
C SER A 41 -13.87 24.90 -7.84
N SER A 42 -13.84 26.24 -7.79
CA SER A 42 -13.83 27.10 -8.98
C SER A 42 -12.43 27.61 -9.34
N ASN A 43 -11.51 27.62 -8.38
CA ASN A 43 -10.14 28.12 -8.53
C ASN A 43 -9.13 26.99 -8.33
N LEU A 44 -8.10 26.93 -9.17
CA LEU A 44 -7.00 25.96 -9.09
C LEU A 44 -6.29 25.97 -7.73
N MET A 45 -6.12 27.14 -7.11
CA MET A 45 -5.48 27.23 -5.79
C MET A 45 -6.33 26.56 -4.71
N ILE A 46 -7.65 26.80 -4.73
CA ILE A 46 -8.61 26.18 -3.82
C ILE A 46 -8.66 24.67 -4.06
N PHE A 47 -8.71 24.25 -5.34
CA PHE A 47 -8.64 22.84 -5.71
C PHE A 47 -7.40 22.16 -5.14
N THR A 48 -6.23 22.78 -5.31
CA THR A 48 -4.94 22.23 -4.85
C THR A 48 -4.89 22.11 -3.33
N LEU A 49 -5.38 23.11 -2.59
CA LEU A 49 -5.44 23.07 -1.13
C LEU A 49 -6.41 21.99 -0.62
N LEU A 50 -7.60 21.90 -1.21
CA LEU A 50 -8.57 20.87 -0.84
C LEU A 50 -8.02 19.48 -1.15
N GLN A 51 -7.33 19.34 -2.28
CA GLN A 51 -6.76 18.06 -2.67
C GLN A 51 -5.51 17.68 -1.89
N PHE A 52 -4.75 18.66 -1.41
CA PHE A 52 -3.76 18.43 -0.35
C PHE A 52 -4.43 17.84 0.90
N GLY A 53 -5.56 18.40 1.33
CA GLY A 53 -6.36 17.87 2.44
C GLY A 53 -6.81 16.41 2.20
N THR A 54 -7.42 16.12 1.06
CA THR A 54 -7.82 14.75 0.68
C THR A 54 -6.64 13.77 0.74
N LEU A 55 -5.49 14.16 0.19
CA LEU A 55 -4.27 13.34 0.19
C LEU A 55 -3.65 13.20 1.58
N PHE A 56 -3.76 14.22 2.42
CA PHE A 56 -3.31 14.20 3.81
C PHE A 56 -4.04 13.14 4.63
N PHE A 57 -5.38 13.11 4.56
CA PHE A 57 -6.15 12.06 5.23
C PHE A 57 -5.96 10.69 4.57
N SER A 58 -5.79 10.63 3.24
CA SER A 58 -5.49 9.39 2.52
C SER A 58 -4.19 8.74 2.99
N GLY A 59 -3.12 9.53 3.20
CA GLY A 59 -1.86 9.03 3.75
C GLY A 59 -2.05 8.38 5.11
N GLY A 60 -2.76 9.05 6.02
CA GLY A 60 -3.08 8.50 7.33
C GLY A 60 -3.92 7.21 7.27
N SER A 61 -4.96 7.22 6.44
CA SER A 61 -5.82 6.04 6.24
C SER A 61 -5.02 4.84 5.72
N SER A 62 -4.12 5.05 4.77
CA SER A 62 -3.30 3.97 4.19
C SER A 62 -2.36 3.32 5.22
N THR A 63 -1.71 4.12 6.07
CA THR A 63 -0.84 3.62 7.15
C THR A 63 -1.63 2.83 8.18
N ILE A 64 -2.77 3.36 8.64
CA ILE A 64 -3.57 2.71 9.68
C ILE A 64 -4.21 1.42 9.15
N SER A 65 -4.72 1.42 7.93
CA SER A 65 -5.34 0.25 7.29
C SER A 65 -4.37 -0.94 7.23
N TYR A 66 -3.12 -0.68 6.85
CA TYR A 66 -2.10 -1.72 6.79
C TYR A 66 -1.80 -2.32 8.17
N VAL A 67 -1.67 -1.47 9.19
CA VAL A 67 -1.42 -1.93 10.56
C VAL A 67 -2.60 -2.71 11.11
N LEU A 68 -3.83 -2.23 10.91
CA LEU A 68 -5.06 -2.90 11.35
C LEU A 68 -5.20 -4.29 10.69
N LEU A 69 -4.88 -4.40 9.39
CA LEU A 69 -4.87 -5.67 8.68
C LEU A 69 -3.89 -6.67 9.30
N ILE A 70 -2.68 -6.22 9.66
CA ILE A 70 -1.67 -7.07 10.30
C ILE A 70 -2.06 -7.43 11.73
N GLU A 71 -2.72 -6.54 12.46
CA GLU A 71 -3.08 -6.77 13.85
C GLU A 71 -4.29 -7.70 13.99
N THR A 72 -5.26 -7.60 13.07
CA THR A 72 -6.52 -8.37 13.13
C THR A 72 -6.45 -9.71 12.40
N ILE A 73 -5.71 -9.81 11.28
CA ILE A 73 -5.70 -11.04 10.46
C ILE A 73 -4.64 -12.04 10.97
N PRO A 74 -4.95 -13.35 11.10
CA PRO A 74 -3.97 -14.38 11.42
C PRO A 74 -2.85 -14.46 10.37
N LYS A 75 -1.62 -14.74 10.82
CA LYS A 75 -0.41 -14.77 9.97
C LYS A 75 -0.58 -15.57 8.67
N LYS A 76 -1.30 -16.70 8.72
CA LYS A 76 -1.55 -17.60 7.58
C LYS A 76 -2.27 -16.93 6.41
N HIS A 77 -3.18 -15.99 6.69
CA HIS A 77 -4.03 -15.37 5.65
C HIS A 77 -3.54 -13.99 5.20
N ARG A 78 -2.59 -13.37 5.90
CA ARG A 78 -2.14 -12.00 5.63
C ARG A 78 -1.67 -11.78 4.19
N VAL A 79 -0.86 -12.70 3.66
CA VAL A 79 -0.23 -12.53 2.34
C VAL A 79 -1.29 -12.60 1.24
N TRP A 80 -2.13 -13.63 1.23
CA TRP A 80 -3.19 -13.77 0.23
C TRP A 80 -4.22 -12.64 0.32
N THR A 81 -4.66 -12.26 1.52
CA THR A 81 -5.62 -11.16 1.69
C THR A 81 -5.04 -9.83 1.21
N THR A 82 -3.76 -9.56 1.48
CA THR A 82 -3.09 -8.35 1.00
C THR A 82 -2.94 -8.34 -0.51
N LEU A 83 -2.66 -9.49 -1.14
CA LEU A 83 -2.55 -9.61 -2.60
C LEU A 83 -3.91 -9.48 -3.29
N ALA A 84 -4.95 -10.10 -2.74
CA ALA A 84 -6.32 -10.07 -3.28
C ALA A 84 -6.96 -8.68 -3.19
N ILE A 85 -6.64 -7.90 -2.15
CA ILE A 85 -7.17 -6.55 -1.91
C ILE A 85 -6.14 -5.47 -2.31
N SER A 86 -5.05 -5.86 -2.99
CA SER A 86 -3.95 -4.95 -3.32
C SER A 86 -4.36 -3.81 -4.27
N TYR A 87 -3.42 -2.90 -4.57
CA TYR A 87 -3.64 -1.81 -5.52
C TYR A 87 -4.07 -2.28 -6.92
N SER A 88 -3.59 -3.45 -7.38
CA SER A 88 -3.78 -3.91 -8.77
C SER A 88 -5.24 -4.12 -9.19
N PRO A 89 -6.09 -4.89 -8.46
CA PRO A 89 -7.50 -5.04 -8.82
C PRO A 89 -8.29 -3.72 -8.71
N ASN A 90 -7.87 -2.82 -7.81
CA ASN A 90 -8.54 -1.53 -7.62
C ASN A 90 -8.37 -0.58 -8.82
N TYR A 91 -7.31 -0.72 -9.63
CA TYR A 91 -7.17 0.06 -10.88
C TYR A 91 -8.29 -0.21 -11.86
N ILE A 92 -8.73 -1.48 -11.98
CA ILE A 92 -9.82 -1.87 -12.87
C ILE A 92 -11.12 -1.22 -12.41
N ILE A 93 -11.45 -1.38 -11.11
CA ILE A 93 -12.66 -0.81 -10.50
C ILE A 93 -12.68 0.72 -10.67
N PHE A 94 -11.55 1.38 -10.36
CA PHE A 94 -11.42 2.82 -10.49
C PHE A 94 -11.62 3.29 -11.93
N ALA A 95 -10.98 2.63 -12.90
CA ALA A 95 -11.10 2.98 -14.32
C ALA A 95 -12.53 2.78 -14.85
N THR A 96 -13.22 1.74 -14.38
CA THR A 96 -14.64 1.51 -14.71
C THR A 96 -15.53 2.63 -14.16
N ILE A 97 -15.34 3.04 -12.90
CA ILE A 97 -16.08 4.17 -12.31
C ILE A 97 -15.80 5.46 -13.08
N ALA A 98 -14.53 5.69 -13.43
CA ALA A 98 -14.12 6.85 -14.20
C ALA A 98 -14.77 6.88 -15.59
N TYR A 99 -14.85 5.71 -16.27
CA TYR A 99 -15.54 5.57 -17.56
C TYR A 99 -17.02 5.94 -17.47
N PHE A 100 -17.73 5.56 -16.41
CA PHE A 100 -19.13 5.95 -16.25
C PHE A 100 -19.31 7.40 -15.80
N SER A 101 -18.33 7.97 -15.11
CA SER A 101 -18.42 9.34 -14.58
C SER A 101 -18.23 10.39 -15.67
N GLN A 102 -17.38 10.14 -16.67
CA GLN A 102 -17.04 10.98 -17.84
C GLN A 102 -16.45 12.38 -17.52
N ASP A 103 -16.78 12.98 -16.37
CA ASP A 103 -16.30 14.26 -15.87
C ASP A 103 -15.56 14.07 -14.53
N TRP A 104 -14.46 14.83 -14.36
CA TRP A 104 -13.59 14.74 -13.18
C TRP A 104 -14.29 15.21 -11.90
N ARG A 105 -15.21 16.19 -11.97
CA ARG A 105 -15.96 16.64 -10.78
C ARG A 105 -16.93 15.57 -10.34
N THR A 106 -17.65 14.97 -11.30
CA THR A 106 -18.54 13.83 -11.03
C THR A 106 -17.77 12.65 -10.46
N LEU A 107 -16.60 12.34 -11.03
CA LEU A 107 -15.71 11.28 -10.52
C LEU A 107 -15.31 11.55 -9.05
N LEU A 108 -14.89 12.77 -8.71
CA LEU A 108 -14.55 13.12 -7.32
C LEU A 108 -15.74 12.98 -6.37
N LYS A 109 -16.95 13.35 -6.79
CA LYS A 109 -18.17 13.16 -5.99
C LYS A 109 -18.46 11.69 -5.76
N VAL A 110 -18.37 10.86 -6.80
CA VAL A 110 -18.62 9.41 -6.69
C VAL A 110 -17.59 8.75 -5.78
N ILE A 111 -16.30 9.05 -5.94
CA ILE A 111 -15.24 8.52 -5.06
C ILE A 111 -15.45 8.99 -3.62
N SER A 112 -15.84 10.26 -3.43
CA SER A 112 -16.12 10.79 -2.09
C SER A 112 -17.32 10.07 -1.45
N ALA A 113 -18.36 9.78 -2.22
CA ALA A 113 -19.52 9.02 -1.77
C ALA A 113 -19.18 7.56 -1.43
N LEU A 114 -18.24 6.93 -2.15
CA LEU A 114 -17.76 5.57 -1.84
C LEU A 114 -17.08 5.45 -0.47
N ASN A 115 -16.63 6.55 0.12
CA ASN A 115 -16.11 6.53 1.50
C ASN A 115 -17.22 6.34 2.55
N ILE A 116 -18.49 6.64 2.23
CA ILE A 116 -19.62 6.51 3.16
C ILE A 116 -19.87 5.05 3.57
N PRO A 117 -20.03 4.07 2.65
CA PRO A 117 -20.18 2.68 3.05
C PRO A 117 -18.95 2.16 3.80
N THR A 118 -17.74 2.58 3.42
CA THR A 118 -16.52 2.23 4.16
C THR A 118 -16.54 2.76 5.59
N PHE A 119 -17.02 4.00 5.79
CA PHE A 119 -17.20 4.59 7.10
C PHE A 119 -18.18 3.79 7.96
N ILE A 120 -19.33 3.39 7.40
CA ILE A 120 -20.34 2.58 8.11
C ILE A 120 -19.74 1.22 8.50
N CYS A 121 -19.08 0.53 7.56
CA CYS A 121 -18.44 -0.75 7.84
C CYS A 121 -17.37 -0.65 8.94
N LEU A 122 -16.53 0.38 8.90
CA LEU A 122 -15.50 0.59 9.92
C LEU A 122 -16.09 1.05 11.26
N TRP A 123 -17.22 1.75 11.24
CA TRP A 123 -17.93 2.13 12.45
C TRP A 123 -18.53 0.91 13.15
N LEU A 124 -18.93 -0.12 12.42
CA LEU A 124 -19.36 -1.40 13.00
C LEU A 124 -18.18 -2.32 13.38
N ALA A 125 -16.99 -2.08 12.84
CA ALA A 125 -15.81 -2.88 13.13
C ALA A 125 -15.31 -2.71 14.57
N TYR A 126 -14.57 -3.71 15.05
CA TYR A 126 -13.95 -3.66 16.37
C TYR A 126 -12.59 -2.94 16.33
N GLU A 127 -12.15 -2.44 17.49
CA GLU A 127 -10.80 -1.88 17.63
C GLU A 127 -9.74 -2.99 17.61
N SER A 128 -8.50 -2.64 17.30
CA SER A 128 -7.39 -3.59 17.29
C SER A 128 -7.19 -4.24 18.68
N PRO A 129 -7.30 -5.58 18.80
CA PRO A 129 -7.09 -6.25 20.08
C PRO A 129 -5.67 -6.05 20.62
N ARG A 130 -4.68 -5.98 19.72
CA ARG A 130 -3.28 -5.75 20.08
C ARG A 130 -3.06 -4.36 20.63
N TRP A 131 -3.69 -3.35 20.04
CA TRP A 131 -3.62 -1.98 20.54
C TRP A 131 -4.23 -1.87 21.95
N LEU A 132 -5.34 -2.56 22.20
CA LEU A 132 -5.97 -2.61 23.53
C LEU A 132 -5.04 -3.24 24.59
N VAL A 133 -4.35 -4.35 24.24
CA VAL A 133 -3.33 -4.95 25.12
C VAL A 133 -2.18 -3.99 25.38
N GLN A 134 -1.70 -3.27 24.35
CA GLN A 134 -0.63 -2.28 24.50
C GLN A 134 -1.00 -1.11 25.41
N LYS A 135 -2.28 -0.74 25.46
CA LYS A 135 -2.80 0.30 26.35
C LYS A 135 -3.10 -0.21 27.77
N GLY A 136 -2.94 -1.51 28.03
CA GLY A 136 -3.28 -2.13 29.31
C GLY A 136 -4.78 -2.39 29.50
N ALA A 137 -5.61 -2.17 28.47
CA ALA A 137 -7.05 -2.40 28.50
C ALA A 137 -7.38 -3.89 28.26
N LEU A 138 -6.89 -4.78 29.13
CA LEU A 138 -6.96 -6.23 28.95
C LEU A 138 -8.39 -6.77 28.89
N LYS A 139 -9.32 -6.17 29.65
CA LYS A 139 -10.73 -6.56 29.64
C LYS A 139 -11.38 -6.30 28.27
N GLU A 140 -11.20 -5.09 27.73
CA GLU A 140 -11.72 -4.71 26.41
C GLU A 140 -11.07 -5.54 25.29
N ALA A 141 -9.78 -5.89 25.43
CA ALA A 141 -9.10 -6.78 24.51
C ALA A 141 -9.76 -8.18 24.50
N LYS A 142 -9.99 -8.77 25.68
CA LYS A 142 -10.65 -10.08 25.82
C LYS A 142 -12.06 -10.08 25.22
N GLU A 143 -12.87 -9.06 25.54
CA GLU A 143 -14.21 -8.91 24.96
C GLU A 143 -14.19 -8.79 23.43
N THR A 144 -13.20 -8.08 22.89
CA THR A 144 -13.05 -7.93 21.43
C THR A 144 -12.67 -9.25 20.76
N TYR A 145 -11.74 -10.00 21.36
CA TYR A 145 -11.38 -11.33 20.88
C TYR A 145 -12.57 -12.30 20.90
N GLU A 146 -13.32 -12.34 22.00
CA GLU A 146 -14.51 -13.19 22.12
C GLU A 146 -15.57 -12.84 21.05
N LYS A 147 -15.78 -11.55 20.76
CA LYS A 147 -16.68 -11.12 19.68
C LYS A 147 -16.18 -11.59 18.31
N ILE A 148 -14.88 -11.47 18.02
CA ILE A 148 -14.30 -11.97 16.76
C ILE A 148 -14.46 -13.49 16.65
N GLU A 149 -14.25 -14.24 17.73
CA GLU A 149 -14.42 -15.70 17.74
C GLU A 149 -15.87 -16.15 17.56
N ARG A 150 -16.84 -15.42 18.13
CA ARG A 150 -18.27 -15.65 17.90
C ARG A 150 -18.62 -15.47 16.42
N TRP A 151 -18.10 -14.42 15.79
CA TRP A 151 -18.27 -14.19 14.35
C TRP A 151 -17.64 -15.29 13.49
N ASN A 152 -16.49 -15.83 13.93
CA ASN A 152 -15.83 -16.96 13.28
C ASN A 152 -16.45 -18.33 13.62
N GLY A 153 -17.54 -18.38 14.38
CA GLY A 153 -18.23 -19.62 14.76
C GLY A 153 -17.37 -20.59 15.59
N SER A 154 -16.34 -20.09 16.28
CA SER A 154 -15.33 -20.95 16.91
C SER A 154 -15.01 -20.56 18.36
N ALA A 155 -16.02 -20.04 19.06
CA ALA A 155 -15.98 -19.82 20.50
C ALA A 155 -15.98 -21.18 21.22
N SER A 156 -14.86 -21.53 21.86
CA SER A 156 -14.68 -22.76 22.64
C SER A 156 -13.89 -22.44 23.93
N PRO A 157 -14.16 -23.11 25.07
CA PRO A 157 -13.40 -22.93 26.31
C PRO A 157 -11.89 -23.13 26.16
N GLU A 158 -11.46 -24.09 25.34
CA GLU A 158 -10.03 -24.36 25.06
C GLU A 158 -9.35 -23.17 24.34
N ARG A 159 -10.12 -22.36 23.61
CA ARG A 159 -9.61 -21.17 22.93
C ARG A 159 -9.50 -19.95 23.83
N GLN A 160 -10.23 -19.89 24.95
CA GLN A 160 -10.03 -18.86 25.96
C GLN A 160 -8.66 -18.99 26.62
N GLU A 161 -8.16 -20.21 26.82
CA GLU A 161 -6.80 -20.44 27.33
C GLU A 161 -5.73 -20.02 26.30
N ILE A 162 -5.94 -20.35 25.02
CA ILE A 162 -5.08 -19.88 23.91
C ILE A 162 -5.09 -18.34 23.84
N LEU A 163 -6.24 -17.71 24.05
CA LEU A 163 -6.38 -16.26 24.08
C LEU A 163 -5.59 -15.63 25.23
N GLU A 164 -5.67 -16.20 26.43
CA GLU A 164 -4.89 -15.74 27.58
C GLU A 164 -3.38 -15.90 27.34
N GLN A 165 -2.95 -17.01 26.73
CA GLN A 165 -1.57 -17.21 26.30
C GLN A 165 -1.13 -16.17 25.24
N LEU A 166 -2.00 -15.81 24.29
CA LEU A 166 -1.71 -14.79 23.29
C LEU A 166 -1.55 -13.40 23.92
N ILE A 167 -2.43 -13.06 24.88
CA ILE A 167 -2.35 -11.80 25.63
C ILE A 167 -1.06 -11.74 26.45
N GLN A 168 -0.74 -12.80 27.20
CA GLN A 168 0.50 -12.88 27.98
C GLN A 168 1.74 -12.79 27.10
N ARG A 169 1.74 -13.45 25.94
CA ARG A 169 2.82 -13.35 24.97
C ARG A 169 3.01 -11.92 24.46
N GLU A 170 1.93 -11.21 24.17
CA GLU A 170 2.00 -9.82 23.71
C GLU A 170 2.52 -8.89 24.82
N ILE A 171 2.12 -9.12 26.09
CA ILE A 171 2.65 -8.41 27.27
C ILE A 171 4.16 -8.66 27.43
N PHE A 172 4.60 -9.92 27.37
CA PHE A 172 6.03 -10.26 27.43
C PHE A 172 6.84 -9.59 26.31
N LEU A 173 6.28 -9.53 25.09
CA LEU A 173 6.92 -8.83 23.97
C LEU A 173 7.01 -7.31 24.18
N LEU A 174 6.06 -6.72 24.90
CA LEU A 174 6.09 -5.29 25.26
C LEU A 174 7.17 -5.00 26.30
N GLU A 175 7.28 -5.84 27.33
CA GLU A 175 8.34 -5.73 28.35
C GLU A 175 9.74 -5.85 27.72
N LYS A 176 9.88 -6.71 26.72
CA LYS A 176 11.14 -6.92 26.00
C LYS A 176 11.48 -5.78 25.01
N LYS A 177 10.52 -4.92 24.63
CA LYS A 177 10.74 -3.73 23.78
C LYS A 177 11.39 -2.58 24.58
N SER A 178 12.58 -2.80 25.12
CA SER A 178 13.30 -1.78 25.91
C SER A 178 14.14 -0.81 25.07
N ARG A 179 14.34 -1.07 23.77
CA ARG A 179 15.19 -0.23 22.90
C ARG A 179 14.41 0.43 21.77
N LYS A 180 14.43 1.76 21.76
CA LYS A 180 13.92 2.58 20.65
C LYS A 180 15.00 2.67 19.57
N TYR A 181 14.63 2.34 18.34
CA TYR A 181 15.51 2.47 17.17
C TYR A 181 15.04 3.65 16.31
N TYR A 182 16.01 4.38 15.77
CA TYR A 182 15.82 5.60 14.98
C TYR A 182 16.58 5.50 13.66
N PHE A 183 16.29 6.39 12.70
CA PHE A 183 16.86 6.35 11.34
C PHE A 183 18.39 6.27 11.30
N TYR A 184 19.11 6.93 12.21
CA TYR A 184 20.57 6.88 12.24
C TYR A 184 21.13 5.46 12.47
N HIS A 185 20.37 4.55 13.08
CA HIS A 185 20.79 3.16 13.28
C HIS A 185 20.87 2.37 11.98
N LEU A 186 20.22 2.83 10.90
CA LEU A 186 20.36 2.22 9.57
C LEU A 186 21.76 2.44 8.98
N PHE A 187 22.44 3.51 9.41
CA PHE A 187 23.76 3.91 8.93
C PHE A 187 24.88 3.59 9.93
N TYR A 188 24.55 2.95 11.06
CA TYR A 188 25.51 2.65 12.11
C TYR A 188 26.49 1.53 11.72
N ASN A 189 26.00 0.51 11.01
CA ASN A 189 26.83 -0.59 10.48
C ASN A 189 26.90 -0.49 8.96
N TRP A 190 28.11 -0.53 8.41
CA TRP A 190 28.37 -0.46 6.97
C TRP A 190 27.59 -1.50 6.15
N ASN A 191 27.39 -2.71 6.66
CA ASN A 191 26.62 -3.74 5.94
C ASN A 191 25.13 -3.36 5.82
N ILE A 192 24.56 -2.83 6.91
CA ILE A 192 23.16 -2.38 6.93
C ILE A 192 22.99 -1.10 6.11
N ALA A 193 23.98 -0.21 6.16
CA ALA A 193 24.02 1.01 5.36
C ALA A 193 24.02 0.69 3.86
N LYS A 194 24.83 -0.28 3.42
CA LYS A 194 24.84 -0.76 2.02
C LYS A 194 23.46 -1.23 1.58
N TYR A 195 22.79 -2.06 2.37
CA TYR A 195 21.44 -2.53 2.04
C TYR A 195 20.45 -1.38 1.98
N THR A 196 20.50 -0.48 2.96
CA THR A 196 19.63 0.70 3.04
C THR A 196 19.79 1.59 1.82
N ILE A 197 21.02 1.95 1.45
CA ILE A 197 21.31 2.81 0.30
C ILE A 197 20.89 2.13 -1.01
N THR A 198 21.20 0.84 -1.18
CA THR A 198 20.88 0.09 -2.40
C THR A 198 19.37 -0.01 -2.62
N ILE A 199 18.62 -0.35 -1.56
CA ILE A 199 17.16 -0.48 -1.63
C ILE A 199 16.52 0.89 -1.83
N ALA A 200 16.97 1.92 -1.09
CA ALA A 200 16.47 3.29 -1.22
C ALA A 200 16.66 3.84 -2.64
N PHE A 201 17.84 3.64 -3.23
CA PHE A 201 18.12 4.04 -4.61
C PHE A 201 17.26 3.26 -5.61
N SER A 202 17.12 1.95 -5.43
CA SER A 202 16.28 1.11 -6.29
C SER A 202 14.82 1.55 -6.29
N VAL A 203 14.22 1.80 -5.11
CA VAL A 203 12.81 2.25 -5.04
C VAL A 203 12.63 3.68 -5.50
N PHE A 204 13.61 4.55 -5.29
CA PHE A 204 13.61 5.91 -5.84
C PHE A 204 13.55 5.88 -7.36
N CYS A 205 14.48 5.16 -8.02
CA CYS A 205 14.48 5.02 -9.47
C CYS A 205 13.19 4.37 -9.99
N THR A 206 12.68 3.35 -9.29
CA THR A 206 11.42 2.70 -9.64
C THR A 206 10.24 3.68 -9.56
N ALA A 207 10.20 4.55 -8.55
CA ALA A 207 9.18 5.58 -8.39
C ALA A 207 9.23 6.61 -9.51
N VAL A 208 10.42 7.15 -9.81
CA VAL A 208 10.63 8.09 -10.92
C VAL A 208 10.12 7.50 -12.23
N ILE A 209 10.52 6.27 -12.57
CA ILE A 209 10.10 5.60 -13.82
C ILE A 209 8.59 5.35 -13.81
N ASN A 210 8.03 4.89 -12.69
CA ASN A 210 6.60 4.61 -12.57
C ASN A 210 5.76 5.86 -12.78
N TYR A 211 6.09 6.98 -12.14
CA TYR A 211 5.33 8.22 -12.31
C TYR A 211 5.58 8.85 -13.69
N ALA A 212 6.80 8.78 -14.22
CA ALA A 212 7.07 9.26 -15.58
C ALA A 212 6.24 8.53 -16.63
N LEU A 213 6.13 7.20 -16.54
CA LEU A 213 5.28 6.43 -17.47
C LEU A 213 3.79 6.66 -17.20
N LEU A 214 3.38 6.76 -15.94
CA LEU A 214 1.98 6.95 -15.57
C LEU A 214 1.43 8.32 -15.98
N PHE A 215 2.21 9.40 -15.88
CA PHE A 215 1.78 10.72 -16.33
C PHE A 215 1.76 10.87 -17.85
N ASN A 216 2.61 10.13 -18.57
CA ASN A 216 2.59 10.11 -20.03
C ASN A 216 1.59 9.09 -20.60
N MET A 217 0.76 8.44 -19.77
CA MET A 217 -0.23 7.47 -20.27
C MET A 217 -1.29 8.09 -21.20
N GLU A 218 -1.47 9.41 -21.16
CA GLU A 218 -2.41 10.15 -22.00
C GLU A 218 -1.91 10.36 -23.45
N GLU A 219 -0.59 10.30 -23.69
CA GLU A 219 -0.02 10.44 -25.03
C GLU A 219 -0.23 9.19 -25.91
N PHE A 220 -0.56 8.06 -25.29
CA PHE A 220 -0.80 6.81 -26.01
C PHE A 220 -2.21 6.77 -26.59
N SER A 221 -2.33 6.17 -27.77
CA SER A 221 -3.61 6.11 -28.44
C SER A 221 -4.62 5.22 -27.72
N GLY A 222 -5.89 5.52 -27.96
CA GLY A 222 -7.01 4.80 -27.37
C GLY A 222 -7.64 5.56 -26.21
N SER A 223 -8.53 4.87 -25.50
CA SER A 223 -9.23 5.45 -24.36
C SER A 223 -8.38 5.34 -23.10
N ILE A 224 -8.19 6.44 -22.38
CA ILE A 224 -7.50 6.49 -21.07
C ILE A 224 -8.10 5.46 -20.09
N TYR A 225 -9.42 5.24 -20.18
CA TYR A 225 -10.11 4.27 -19.35
C TYR A 225 -9.71 2.83 -19.70
N LEU A 226 -9.69 2.49 -20.99
CA LEU A 226 -9.32 1.15 -21.45
C LEU A 226 -7.84 0.86 -21.13
N ASN A 227 -6.96 1.83 -21.35
CA ASN A 227 -5.53 1.72 -21.05
C ASN A 227 -5.31 1.45 -19.54
N ASN A 228 -6.04 2.13 -18.65
CA ASN A 228 -5.98 1.88 -17.21
C ASN A 228 -6.53 0.50 -16.79
N ILE A 229 -7.60 0.01 -17.46
CA ILE A 229 -8.12 -1.34 -17.21
C ILE A 229 -7.08 -2.40 -17.61
N VAL A 230 -6.50 -2.27 -18.81
CA VAL A 230 -5.47 -3.19 -19.32
C VAL A 230 -4.23 -3.15 -18.42
N PHE A 231 -3.79 -1.95 -18.03
CA PHE A 231 -2.71 -1.77 -17.06
C PHE A 231 -2.98 -2.50 -15.74
N GLY A 232 -4.16 -2.29 -15.13
CA GLY A 232 -4.56 -2.96 -13.90
C GLY A 232 -4.58 -4.49 -14.04
N ALA A 233 -5.09 -5.00 -15.16
CA ALA A 233 -5.16 -6.43 -15.45
C ALA A 233 -3.78 -7.07 -15.62
N ILE A 234 -2.91 -6.47 -16.42
CA ILE A 234 -1.53 -6.97 -16.63
C ILE A 234 -0.77 -6.93 -15.31
N ARG A 235 -0.88 -5.84 -14.55
CA ARG A 235 -0.25 -5.70 -13.23
C ARG A 235 -0.73 -6.75 -12.24
N TYR A 236 -2.02 -7.07 -12.23
CA TYR A 236 -2.57 -8.12 -11.37
C TYR A 236 -2.07 -9.50 -11.78
N PHE A 237 -2.05 -9.79 -13.08
CA PHE A 237 -1.53 -11.03 -13.64
C PHE A 237 -0.05 -11.24 -13.26
N TYR A 238 0.81 -10.24 -13.47
CA TYR A 238 2.23 -10.32 -13.11
C TYR A 238 2.44 -10.57 -11.61
N ASN A 239 1.72 -9.86 -10.74
CA ASN A 239 1.83 -10.06 -9.29
C ASN A 239 1.43 -11.49 -8.87
N ILE A 240 0.38 -12.06 -9.47
CA ILE A 240 -0.03 -13.45 -9.19
C ILE A 240 1.01 -14.44 -9.71
N CYS A 241 1.47 -14.29 -10.95
CA CYS A 241 2.48 -15.16 -11.54
C CYS A 241 3.77 -15.15 -10.71
N CYS A 242 4.29 -13.97 -10.37
CA CYS A 242 5.47 -13.86 -9.51
C CYS A 242 5.25 -14.44 -8.12
N GLY A 243 4.07 -14.25 -7.51
CA GLY A 243 3.72 -14.84 -6.22
C GLY A 243 3.66 -16.37 -6.25
N ILE A 244 3.11 -16.97 -7.32
CA ILE A 244 3.06 -18.43 -7.49
C ILE A 244 4.47 -18.99 -7.72
N ILE A 245 5.28 -18.33 -8.56
CA ILE A 245 6.66 -18.73 -8.84
C ILE A 245 7.48 -18.71 -7.55
N ASP A 246 7.35 -17.64 -6.76
CA ASP A 246 8.01 -17.52 -5.46
C ASP A 246 7.59 -18.64 -4.50
N TYR A 247 6.28 -18.90 -4.39
CA TYR A 247 5.76 -19.95 -3.52
C TYR A 247 6.18 -21.36 -3.92
N LYS A 248 6.22 -21.65 -5.23
CA LYS A 248 6.51 -22.99 -5.76
C LYS A 248 8.01 -23.28 -5.84
N TYR A 249 8.83 -22.26 -6.08
CA TYR A 249 10.26 -22.41 -6.31
C TYR A 249 11.07 -21.56 -5.33
N ASN A 250 11.24 -22.07 -4.11
CA ASN A 250 12.10 -21.44 -3.09
C ASN A 250 13.57 -21.24 -3.56
N SER A 251 14.00 -21.92 -4.62
CA SER A 251 15.32 -21.76 -5.24
C SER A 251 15.48 -20.47 -6.06
N ILE A 252 14.37 -19.82 -6.44
CA ILE A 252 14.41 -18.57 -7.20
C ILE A 252 14.63 -17.43 -6.21
N GLY A 253 15.89 -17.03 -6.04
CA GLY A 253 16.25 -15.94 -5.15
C GLY A 253 15.60 -14.60 -5.56
N ARG A 254 15.35 -13.73 -4.57
CA ARG A 254 14.78 -12.37 -4.75
C ARG A 254 15.52 -11.54 -5.80
N LYS A 255 16.85 -11.67 -5.84
CA LYS A 255 17.72 -11.00 -6.79
C LYS A 255 17.44 -11.39 -8.25
N ILE A 256 17.09 -12.66 -8.49
CA ILE A 256 16.77 -13.18 -9.83
C ILE A 256 15.45 -12.57 -10.30
N ILE A 257 14.43 -12.54 -9.43
CA ILE A 257 13.13 -11.92 -9.74
C ILE A 257 13.30 -10.44 -10.08
N HIS A 258 14.10 -9.70 -9.29
CA HIS A 258 14.41 -8.30 -9.56
C HIS A 258 15.13 -8.12 -10.90
N LEU A 259 16.14 -8.95 -11.20
CA LEU A 259 16.89 -8.89 -12.46
C LEU A 259 15.97 -9.11 -13.67
N TRP A 260 15.14 -10.15 -13.64
CA TRP A 260 14.20 -10.45 -14.72
C TRP A 260 13.19 -9.33 -14.94
N ALA A 261 12.62 -8.79 -13.86
CA ALA A 261 11.69 -7.67 -13.95
C ALA A 261 12.35 -6.44 -14.60
N THR A 262 13.58 -6.11 -14.19
CA THR A 262 14.34 -4.99 -14.77
C THR A 262 14.70 -5.23 -16.24
N LEU A 263 15.17 -6.42 -16.60
CA LEU A 263 15.48 -6.78 -17.99
C LEU A 263 14.22 -6.73 -18.88
N PHE A 264 13.09 -7.20 -18.37
CA PHE A 264 11.81 -7.13 -19.07
C PHE A 264 11.38 -5.68 -19.32
N ILE A 265 11.50 -4.80 -18.33
CA ILE A 265 11.20 -3.37 -18.47
C ILE A 265 12.10 -2.74 -19.54
N ILE A 266 13.41 -2.99 -19.48
CA ILE A 266 14.37 -2.47 -20.47
C ILE A 266 14.01 -2.95 -21.88
N PHE A 267 13.70 -4.24 -22.04
CA PHE A 267 13.31 -4.81 -23.33
C PHE A 267 12.05 -4.15 -23.89
N MET A 268 11.01 -3.97 -23.08
CA MET A 268 9.76 -3.32 -23.50
C MET A 268 9.97 -1.85 -23.86
N LEU A 269 10.77 -1.12 -23.09
CA LEU A 269 11.10 0.27 -23.41
C LEU A 269 11.96 0.38 -24.67
N LEU A 270 12.85 -0.58 -24.94
CA LEU A 270 13.63 -0.63 -26.18
C LEU A 270 12.72 -0.78 -27.41
N ILE A 271 11.67 -1.61 -27.33
CA ILE A 271 10.67 -1.73 -28.40
C ILE A 271 10.02 -0.37 -28.68
N VAL A 272 9.65 0.36 -27.63
CA VAL A 272 9.04 1.70 -27.76
C VAL A 272 10.00 2.68 -28.44
N VAL A 273 11.28 2.68 -28.02
CA VAL A 273 12.32 3.53 -28.62
C VAL A 273 12.51 3.20 -30.11
N ILE A 274 12.56 1.91 -30.48
CA ILE A 274 12.71 1.50 -31.88
C ILE A 274 11.51 1.97 -32.71
N ILE A 275 10.28 1.74 -32.23
CA ILE A 275 9.06 2.16 -32.95
C ILE A 275 9.07 3.67 -33.19
N LYS A 276 9.44 4.46 -32.17
CA LYS A 276 9.47 5.92 -32.24
C LYS A 276 10.64 6.45 -33.10
N ALA A 277 11.81 5.82 -33.04
CA ALA A 277 12.99 6.25 -33.79
C ALA A 277 12.89 5.99 -35.30
N PHE A 278 12.20 4.93 -35.70
CA PHE A 278 11.98 4.57 -37.11
C PHE A 278 10.61 5.02 -37.64
N GLU A 279 9.87 5.83 -36.88
CA GLU A 279 8.54 6.34 -37.23
C GLU A 279 7.57 5.23 -37.71
N LEU A 280 7.64 4.05 -37.07
CA LEU A 280 6.85 2.89 -37.46
C LEU A 280 5.41 3.02 -36.96
N ASN A 281 4.43 2.68 -37.80
CA ASN A 281 2.99 2.72 -37.47
C ASN A 281 2.51 1.51 -36.64
N TYR A 282 3.28 1.05 -35.65
CA TYR A 282 2.93 -0.07 -34.77
C TYR A 282 2.40 0.38 -33.41
N LEU A 283 1.36 1.22 -33.46
CA LEU A 283 0.80 1.91 -32.31
C LEU A 283 0.25 0.97 -31.21
N LEU A 284 -0.42 -0.12 -31.59
CA LEU A 284 -0.92 -1.12 -30.64
C LEU A 284 0.22 -1.81 -29.88
N ILE A 285 1.30 -2.16 -30.57
CA ILE A 285 2.48 -2.82 -29.98
C ILE A 285 3.16 -1.86 -29.00
N MET A 286 3.30 -0.59 -29.37
CA MET A 286 3.85 0.45 -28.50
C MET A 286 3.03 0.59 -27.21
N ASN A 287 1.69 0.67 -27.31
CA ASN A 287 0.83 0.80 -26.13
C ASN A 287 0.95 -0.43 -25.21
N ILE A 288 0.92 -1.65 -25.76
CA ILE A 288 1.08 -2.87 -24.97
C ILE A 288 2.46 -2.92 -24.31
N ALA A 289 3.52 -2.52 -25.01
CA ALA A 289 4.87 -2.49 -24.46
C ALA A 289 4.98 -1.53 -23.27
N VAL A 290 4.45 -0.31 -23.38
CA VAL A 290 4.47 0.68 -22.28
C VAL A 290 3.61 0.21 -21.10
N LEU A 291 2.40 -0.29 -21.35
CA LEU A 291 1.53 -0.77 -20.27
C LEU A 291 2.14 -1.99 -19.57
N SER A 292 2.81 -2.87 -20.30
CA SER A 292 3.53 -4.02 -19.74
C SER A 292 4.76 -3.60 -18.93
N ALA A 293 5.56 -2.66 -19.45
CA ALA A 293 6.71 -2.10 -18.72
C ALA A 293 6.27 -1.43 -17.41
N THR A 294 5.25 -0.57 -17.48
CA THR A 294 4.70 0.14 -16.32
C THR A 294 4.11 -0.85 -15.31
N SER A 295 3.44 -1.90 -15.78
CA SER A 295 2.87 -2.92 -14.92
C SER A 295 3.96 -3.70 -14.17
N MET A 296 5.06 -4.05 -14.84
CA MET A 296 6.17 -4.80 -14.24
C MET A 296 6.90 -4.02 -13.12
N LEU A 297 6.81 -2.67 -13.10
CA LEU A 297 7.35 -1.87 -12.00
C LEU A 297 6.71 -2.21 -10.64
N SER A 298 5.47 -2.74 -10.63
CA SER A 298 4.83 -3.25 -9.40
C SER A 298 5.67 -4.33 -8.72
N GLN A 299 6.35 -5.15 -9.52
CA GLN A 299 7.16 -6.25 -9.03
C GLN A 299 8.43 -5.74 -8.36
N LEU A 300 9.03 -4.67 -8.88
CA LEU A 300 10.21 -4.05 -8.25
C LEU A 300 9.88 -3.51 -6.86
N PHE A 301 8.73 -2.84 -6.69
CA PHE A 301 8.24 -2.40 -5.37
C PHE A 301 7.98 -3.58 -4.42
N THR A 302 7.31 -4.62 -4.92
CA THR A 302 6.97 -5.81 -4.11
C THR A 302 8.23 -6.52 -3.63
N VAL A 303 9.21 -6.74 -4.52
CA VAL A 303 10.50 -7.35 -4.16
C VAL A 303 11.24 -6.47 -3.15
N ALA A 304 11.24 -5.15 -3.30
CA ALA A 304 11.88 -4.26 -2.34
C ALA A 304 11.28 -4.39 -0.93
N ILE A 305 9.94 -4.44 -0.82
CA ILE A 305 9.24 -4.66 0.46
C ILE A 305 9.64 -6.00 1.09
N VAL A 306 9.66 -7.07 0.31
CA VAL A 306 10.02 -8.42 0.79
C VAL A 306 11.47 -8.49 1.23
N VAL A 307 12.39 -7.95 0.42
CA VAL A 307 13.83 -7.90 0.71
C VAL A 307 14.11 -7.09 1.97
N THR A 308 13.40 -5.98 2.20
CA THR A 308 13.49 -5.24 3.46
C THR A 308 13.03 -6.07 4.65
N GLY A 309 12.00 -6.90 4.47
CA GLY A 309 11.55 -7.87 5.46
C GLY A 309 12.56 -8.99 5.77
N GLU A 310 13.37 -9.38 4.79
CA GLU A 310 14.31 -10.51 4.91
C GLU A 310 15.71 -10.07 5.37
N LEU A 311 16.24 -8.96 4.85
CA LEU A 311 17.62 -8.51 5.12
C LEU A 311 17.76 -7.76 6.45
N PHE A 312 16.75 -7.00 6.88
CA PHE A 312 16.86 -6.20 8.08
C PHE A 312 16.48 -6.99 9.34
N PRO A 313 17.31 -6.92 10.40
CA PRO A 313 16.98 -7.44 11.72
C PRO A 313 15.64 -6.92 12.22
N THR A 314 14.89 -7.77 12.91
CA THR A 314 13.55 -7.45 13.43
C THR A 314 13.44 -6.12 14.19
N PRO A 315 14.43 -5.66 14.99
CA PRO A 315 14.30 -4.40 15.72
C PRO A 315 14.38 -3.14 14.84
N ILE A 316 15.09 -3.20 13.72
CA ILE A 316 15.30 -2.05 12.82
C ILE A 316 14.49 -2.13 11.52
N ARG A 317 13.86 -3.28 11.24
CA ARG A 317 13.09 -3.54 10.02
C ARG A 317 11.99 -2.50 9.76
N ASN A 318 11.27 -2.09 10.80
CA ASN A 318 10.22 -1.07 10.66
C ASN A 318 10.79 0.31 10.29
N VAL A 319 11.96 0.65 10.84
CA VAL A 319 12.68 1.89 10.52
C VAL A 319 13.17 1.85 9.07
N ALA A 320 13.71 0.71 8.62
CA ALA A 320 14.14 0.50 7.24
C ALA A 320 12.97 0.61 6.24
N ALA A 321 11.83 -0.03 6.53
CA ALA A 321 10.63 0.06 5.70
C ALA A 321 10.11 1.51 5.61
N SER A 322 10.14 2.26 6.73
CA SER A 322 9.73 3.67 6.75
C SER A 322 10.67 4.55 5.92
N PHE A 323 11.98 4.27 5.96
CA PHE A 323 12.97 4.97 5.14
C PHE A 323 12.77 4.68 3.65
N GLN A 324 12.52 3.41 3.29
CA GLN A 324 12.23 3.00 1.92
C GLN A 324 10.96 3.70 1.36
N GLU A 325 9.87 3.73 2.12
CA GLU A 325 8.65 4.44 1.74
C GLU A 325 8.93 5.94 1.54
N THR A 326 9.72 6.54 2.42
CA THR A 326 10.14 7.94 2.28
C THR A 326 10.90 8.16 0.97
N SER A 327 11.89 7.31 0.65
CA SER A 327 12.63 7.38 -0.62
C SER A 327 11.73 7.21 -1.85
N THR A 328 10.71 6.34 -1.75
CA THR A 328 9.72 6.11 -2.82
C THR A 328 8.84 7.34 -3.08
N ARG A 329 8.60 8.17 -2.06
CA ARG A 329 7.80 9.41 -2.20
C ARG A 329 8.62 10.60 -2.68
N PHE A 330 9.95 10.57 -2.52
CA PHE A 330 10.85 11.59 -3.04
C PHE A 330 11.17 11.40 -4.53
N GLY A 331 11.17 10.17 -5.04
CA GLY A 331 11.31 9.86 -6.46
C GLY A 331 10.01 10.06 -7.22
#